data_AF-A0A3D0RV96-F1
#
_entry.id   AF-A0A3D0RV96-F1
#
_cell.length_a   1.000
_cell.length_b   1.000
_cell.length_c   1.000
_cell.angle_alpha   90.00
_cell.angle_beta   90.00
_cell.angle_gamma   90.00
#
_symmetry.space_group_name_H-M   'P 1'
#
loop_
_entity.id
_entity.type
_entity.pdbx_description
1 polymer ?
#
loop_
_entity_poly.entity_id
_entity_poly.type
_entity_poly.pdbx_seq_one_letter_code
_entity_poly.pdbx_strand_id
1 'polypeptide(L)'
;MPTPIRASAKGSLSASKPTSYVKFSDKLTQSIDDIQKIIESHKQMIDSIQEIALELTSSIGTLHTLTVKYARTANQILDVLLPIVKNLPLIPKNVIQMLINLEAITQKIINNEASTSKTITDVRGGLQTGDVNKLKAHAGQLQNVTKTITSIIPKA
;
A
#
# COMPACT_ATOMS: atom_id res chain seq x y z
N MET A 1 4.07 17.03 -90.22
CA MET A 1 4.49 15.73 -89.65
C MET A 1 4.39 15.79 -88.11
N PRO A 2 4.17 14.65 -87.43
CA PRO A 2 3.49 14.52 -86.12
C PRO A 2 4.39 14.69 -84.86
N THR A 3 3.77 14.84 -83.67
CA THR A 3 4.33 14.88 -82.29
C THR A 3 4.80 13.49 -81.76
N PRO A 4 5.68 13.30 -80.72
CA PRO A 4 5.39 13.57 -79.28
C PRO A 4 6.60 13.79 -78.27
N ILE A 5 6.24 13.79 -76.97
CA ILE A 5 6.85 14.18 -75.67
C ILE A 5 8.04 13.30 -75.15
N ARG A 6 9.00 13.86 -74.36
CA ARG A 6 9.63 13.16 -73.19
C ARG A 6 10.37 14.06 -72.16
N ALA A 7 9.73 14.23 -71.00
CA ALA A 7 10.20 14.13 -69.59
C ALA A 7 11.62 14.54 -69.12
N SER A 8 11.68 15.36 -68.06
CA SER A 8 12.02 14.96 -66.66
C SER A 8 12.80 16.04 -65.88
N ALA A 9 12.24 16.45 -64.74
CA ALA A 9 12.85 17.31 -63.73
C ALA A 9 14.04 16.65 -63.00
N LYS A 10 15.00 17.46 -62.54
CA LYS A 10 15.91 17.24 -61.37
C LYS A 10 16.43 18.63 -60.99
N GLY A 11 16.11 19.23 -59.84
CA GLY A 11 15.99 18.64 -58.51
C GLY A 11 17.26 19.00 -57.74
N SER A 12 17.15 19.98 -56.84
CA SER A 12 18.25 20.41 -55.95
C SER A 12 18.80 19.23 -55.17
N LEU A 13 20.12 19.09 -55.10
CA LEU A 13 20.76 18.22 -54.12
C LEU A 13 21.70 19.07 -53.27
N SER A 14 21.14 19.52 -52.15
CA SER A 14 21.88 19.94 -50.96
C SER A 14 22.91 18.87 -50.62
N ALA A 15 24.18 19.26 -50.51
CA ALA A 15 25.23 18.42 -49.99
C ALA A 15 24.84 17.90 -48.60
N SER A 16 24.66 16.59 -48.49
CA SER A 16 24.35 15.87 -47.27
C SER A 16 25.52 15.97 -46.29
N LYS A 17 25.25 16.36 -45.04
CA LYS A 17 26.21 16.29 -43.93
C LYS A 17 26.76 14.85 -43.81
N PRO A 18 28.06 14.69 -43.45
CA PRO A 18 28.64 13.37 -43.27
C PRO A 18 27.94 12.67 -42.11
N THR A 19 27.32 11.52 -42.41
CA THR A 19 26.74 10.64 -41.41
C THR A 19 27.87 10.12 -40.53
N SER A 20 27.96 10.62 -39.30
CA SER A 20 28.94 10.15 -38.30
C SER A 20 28.77 8.64 -38.12
N TYR A 21 29.80 7.87 -38.50
CA TYR A 21 29.81 6.43 -38.32
C TYR A 21 29.95 6.12 -36.83
N VAL A 22 28.83 5.79 -36.19
CA VAL A 22 28.81 5.45 -34.77
C VAL A 22 29.10 3.95 -34.63
N LYS A 23 30.16 3.59 -33.91
CA LYS A 23 30.47 2.18 -33.69
C LYS A 23 29.38 1.55 -32.81
N PHE A 24 28.96 0.34 -33.17
CA PHE A 24 28.00 -0.43 -32.37
C PHE A 24 28.47 -0.64 -30.93
N SER A 25 29.79 -0.76 -30.70
CA SER A 25 30.39 -0.81 -29.36
C SER A 25 30.05 0.41 -28.52
N ASP A 26 30.13 1.61 -29.09
CA ASP A 26 29.91 2.85 -28.35
C ASP A 26 28.43 3.01 -27.97
N LYS A 27 27.52 2.54 -28.84
CA LYS A 27 26.08 2.44 -28.55
C LYS A 27 25.75 1.38 -27.50
N LEU A 28 26.45 0.25 -27.50
CA LEU A 28 26.29 -0.80 -26.49
C LEU A 28 26.79 -0.34 -25.13
N THR A 29 27.98 0.27 -25.07
CA THR A 29 28.55 0.83 -23.83
C THR A 29 27.65 1.93 -23.28
N GLN A 30 27.15 2.84 -24.12
CA GLN A 30 26.20 3.87 -23.69
C GLN A 30 24.89 3.27 -23.15
N SER A 31 24.37 2.22 -23.80
CA SER A 31 23.18 1.51 -23.30
C SER A 31 23.42 0.82 -21.96
N ILE A 32 24.63 0.26 -21.73
CA ILE A 32 24.99 -0.37 -20.45
C ILE A 32 25.09 0.69 -19.34
N ASP A 33 25.70 1.84 -19.60
CA ASP A 33 25.78 2.95 -18.65
C ASP A 33 24.39 3.51 -18.30
N ASP A 34 23.51 3.61 -19.30
CA ASP A 34 22.12 4.02 -19.09
C ASP A 34 21.35 2.99 -18.26
N ILE A 35 21.55 1.69 -18.50
CA ILE A 35 20.97 0.62 -17.68
C ILE A 35 21.49 0.71 -16.23
N GLN A 36 22.77 0.94 -16.02
CA GLN A 36 23.34 1.11 -14.67
C GLN A 36 22.73 2.31 -13.94
N LYS A 37 22.57 3.45 -14.61
CA LYS A 37 21.90 4.63 -14.03
C LYS A 37 20.44 4.35 -13.68
N ILE A 38 19.71 3.65 -14.54
CA ILE A 38 18.32 3.27 -14.29
C ILE A 38 18.24 2.31 -13.09
N ILE A 39 19.16 1.34 -12.97
CA ILE A 39 19.24 0.42 -11.84
C ILE A 39 19.48 1.18 -10.52
N GLU A 40 20.42 2.12 -10.49
CA GLU A 40 20.69 2.90 -9.27
C GLU A 40 19.48 3.79 -8.89
N SER A 41 18.81 4.39 -9.88
CA SER A 41 17.57 5.15 -9.63
C SER A 41 16.45 4.25 -9.11
N HIS A 42 16.28 3.05 -9.65
CA HIS A 42 15.31 2.07 -9.15
C HIS A 42 15.64 1.59 -7.75
N LYS A 43 16.91 1.40 -7.41
CA LYS A 43 17.35 1.04 -6.06
C LYS A 43 16.97 2.13 -5.04
N GLN A 44 17.30 3.39 -5.32
CA GLN A 44 16.93 4.51 -4.45
C GLN A 44 15.41 4.62 -4.26
N MET A 45 14.64 4.37 -5.32
CA MET A 45 13.18 4.34 -5.25
C MET A 45 12.66 3.20 -4.38
N ILE A 46 13.23 1.99 -4.52
CA ILE A 46 12.86 0.81 -3.71
C ILE A 46 13.19 1.06 -2.24
N ASP A 47 14.37 1.61 -1.94
CA ASP A 47 14.79 1.96 -0.58
C ASP A 47 13.81 2.98 0.04
N SER A 48 13.41 3.99 -0.74
CA SER A 48 12.41 4.99 -0.31
C SER A 48 11.04 4.36 -0.03
N ILE A 49 10.58 3.44 -0.90
CA ILE A 49 9.32 2.70 -0.69
C ILE A 49 9.39 1.86 0.58
N GLN A 50 10.52 1.19 0.82
CA GLN A 50 10.75 0.37 2.01
C GLN A 50 10.73 1.22 3.28
N GLU A 51 11.40 2.37 3.28
CA GLU A 51 11.42 3.29 4.42
C GLU A 51 10.03 3.86 4.72
N ILE A 52 9.30 4.32 3.71
CA ILE A 52 7.90 4.76 3.86
C ILE A 52 7.02 3.61 4.37
N ALA A 53 7.20 2.40 3.85
CA ALA A 53 6.43 1.24 4.31
C ALA A 53 6.73 0.89 5.77
N LEU A 54 7.98 1.04 6.24
CA LEU A 54 8.35 0.86 7.63
C LEU A 54 7.71 1.91 8.54
N GLU A 55 7.75 3.18 8.14
CA GLU A 55 7.13 4.30 8.86
C GLU A 55 5.60 4.11 8.97
N LEU A 56 4.95 3.72 7.86
CA LEU A 56 3.52 3.41 7.82
C LEU A 56 3.18 2.20 8.70
N THR A 57 3.97 1.13 8.64
CA THR A 57 3.77 -0.06 9.48
C THR A 57 3.91 0.28 10.97
N SER A 58 4.89 1.12 11.32
CA SER A 58 5.09 1.63 12.68
C SER A 58 3.90 2.49 13.15
N SER A 59 3.42 3.38 12.28
CA SER A 59 2.26 4.24 12.54
C SER A 59 0.99 3.40 12.76
N ILE A 60 0.74 2.41 11.91
CA ILE A 60 -0.37 1.46 12.06
C ILE A 60 -0.26 0.69 13.37
N GLY A 61 0.95 0.24 13.75
CA GLY A 61 1.18 -0.42 15.03
C GLY A 61 0.79 0.46 16.22
N THR A 62 1.25 1.71 16.22
CA THR A 62 0.93 2.67 17.27
C THR A 62 -0.58 2.94 17.36
N LEU A 63 -1.23 3.16 16.21
CA LEU A 63 -2.66 3.40 16.13
C LEU A 63 -3.46 2.19 16.61
N HIS A 64 -3.03 0.99 16.24
CA HIS A 64 -3.66 -0.26 16.67
C HIS A 64 -3.55 -0.44 18.18
N THR A 65 -2.37 -0.24 18.78
CA THR A 65 -2.18 -0.30 20.24
C THR A 65 -3.08 0.70 20.97
N LEU A 66 -3.15 1.94 20.49
CA LEU A 66 -4.06 2.96 21.03
C LEU A 66 -5.52 2.51 20.93
N THR A 67 -5.93 2.03 19.76
CA THR A 67 -7.30 1.55 19.49
C THR A 67 -7.68 0.41 20.43
N VAL A 68 -6.80 -0.57 20.64
CA VAL A 68 -7.06 -1.68 21.57
C VAL A 68 -7.13 -1.18 23.01
N LYS A 69 -6.27 -0.24 23.43
CA LYS A 69 -6.34 0.34 24.78
C LYS A 69 -7.67 1.06 25.03
N TYR A 70 -8.13 1.85 24.07
CA TYR A 70 -9.45 2.49 24.14
C TYR A 70 -10.60 1.49 24.09
N ALA A 71 -10.50 0.46 23.25
CA ALA A 71 -11.50 -0.62 23.20
C ALA A 71 -11.60 -1.36 24.54
N ARG A 72 -10.49 -1.69 25.21
CA ARG A 72 -10.51 -2.28 26.56
C ARG A 72 -11.17 -1.36 27.58
N THR A 73 -10.84 -0.07 27.54
CA THR A 73 -11.43 0.92 28.47
C THR A 73 -12.94 1.02 28.26
N ALA A 74 -13.38 1.11 27.01
CA ALA A 74 -14.80 1.12 26.66
C ALA A 74 -15.50 -0.18 27.08
N ASN A 75 -14.86 -1.34 26.89
CA ASN A 75 -15.40 -2.63 27.33
C ASN A 75 -15.59 -2.68 28.85
N GLN A 76 -14.59 -2.25 29.62
CA GLN A 76 -14.69 -2.21 31.09
C GLN A 76 -15.83 -1.30 31.57
N ILE A 77 -16.02 -0.15 30.91
CA ILE A 77 -17.13 0.75 31.20
C ILE A 77 -18.48 0.10 30.87
N LEU A 78 -18.57 -0.57 29.72
CA LEU A 78 -19.76 -1.29 29.27
C LEU A 78 -20.12 -2.46 30.20
N ASP A 79 -19.14 -3.22 30.68
CA ASP A 79 -19.33 -4.34 31.60
C ASP A 79 -20.01 -3.89 32.91
N VAL A 80 -19.71 -2.67 33.38
CA VAL A 80 -20.33 -2.06 34.57
C VAL A 80 -21.68 -1.44 34.25
N LEU A 81 -21.82 -0.75 33.12
CA LEU A 81 -23.04 -0.01 32.76
C LEU A 81 -24.17 -0.91 32.26
N LEU A 82 -23.89 -1.91 31.41
CA LEU A 82 -24.92 -2.75 30.78
C LEU A 82 -25.87 -3.42 31.79
N PRO A 83 -25.41 -4.00 32.91
CA PRO A 83 -26.28 -4.58 33.92
C PRO A 83 -27.22 -3.55 34.55
N ILE A 84 -26.72 -2.35 34.83
CA ILE A 84 -27.49 -1.25 35.43
C ILE A 84 -28.58 -0.81 34.45
N VAL A 85 -28.18 -0.57 33.21
CA VAL A 85 -29.05 -0.07 32.13
C VAL A 85 -30.15 -1.09 31.78
N LYS A 86 -29.82 -2.40 31.78
CA LYS A 86 -30.80 -3.47 31.54
C LYS A 86 -31.86 -3.61 32.63
N ASN A 87 -31.53 -3.23 33.87
CA ASN A 87 -32.44 -3.31 35.01
C ASN A 87 -33.33 -2.07 35.19
N LEU A 88 -33.15 -1.03 34.38
CA LEU A 88 -33.96 0.19 34.41
C LEU A 88 -35.11 0.14 33.38
N PRO A 89 -36.39 0.17 33.80
CA PRO A 89 -37.54 0.06 32.89
C PRO A 89 -37.77 1.28 31.99
N LEU A 90 -37.06 2.39 32.21
CA LEU A 90 -37.22 3.66 31.48
C LEU A 90 -36.26 3.84 30.30
N ILE A 91 -35.34 2.91 30.05
CA ILE A 91 -34.32 3.08 29.00
C ILE A 91 -34.82 2.54 27.65
N PRO A 92 -34.75 3.34 26.56
CA PRO A 92 -35.14 2.89 25.23
C PRO A 92 -34.30 1.69 24.76
N LYS A 93 -34.96 0.71 24.12
CA LYS A 93 -34.30 -0.49 23.56
C LYS A 93 -33.15 -0.15 22.60
N ASN A 94 -33.26 0.96 21.86
CA ASN A 94 -32.23 1.41 20.91
C ASN A 94 -30.91 1.77 21.62
N VAL A 95 -30.97 2.33 22.83
CA VAL A 95 -29.78 2.67 23.63
C VAL A 95 -29.12 1.40 24.13
N ILE A 96 -29.91 0.44 24.62
CA ILE A 96 -29.40 -0.87 25.07
C ILE A 96 -28.71 -1.60 23.90
N GLN A 97 -29.34 -1.61 22.72
CA GLN A 97 -28.77 -2.23 21.53
C GLN A 97 -27.48 -1.54 21.09
N MET A 98 -27.40 -0.20 21.18
CA MET A 98 -26.18 0.53 20.89
C MET A 98 -25.04 0.12 21.82
N LEU A 99 -25.29 -0.03 23.13
CA LEU A 99 -24.28 -0.48 24.09
C LEU A 99 -23.82 -1.92 23.81
N ILE A 100 -24.74 -2.83 23.49
CA ILE A 100 -24.41 -4.21 23.10
C ILE A 100 -23.57 -4.23 21.82
N ASN A 101 -23.91 -3.41 20.83
CA ASN A 101 -23.14 -3.31 19.59
C ASN A 101 -21.74 -2.72 19.85
N LEU A 102 -21.63 -1.74 20.75
CA LEU A 102 -20.36 -1.15 21.16
C LEU A 102 -19.48 -2.21 21.83
N GLU A 103 -20.03 -3.00 22.75
CA GLU A 103 -19.34 -4.14 23.41
C GLU A 103 -18.84 -5.16 22.39
N ALA A 104 -19.69 -5.55 21.44
CA ALA A 104 -19.32 -6.49 20.39
C ALA A 104 -18.16 -5.97 19.52
N ILE A 105 -18.18 -4.68 19.18
CA ILE A 105 -17.10 -4.02 18.43
C ILE A 105 -15.81 -3.97 19.26
N THR A 106 -15.89 -3.52 20.51
CA THR A 106 -14.71 -3.42 21.38
C THR A 106 -14.08 -4.78 21.62
N GLN A 107 -14.88 -5.82 21.85
CA GLN A 107 -14.37 -7.18 21.98
C GLN A 107 -13.75 -7.70 20.69
N LYS A 108 -14.34 -7.42 19.53
CA LYS A 108 -13.75 -7.83 18.25
C LYS A 108 -12.38 -7.16 18.02
N ILE A 109 -12.20 -5.92 18.47
CA ILE A 109 -10.89 -5.24 18.43
C ILE A 109 -9.90 -5.93 19.38
N ILE A 110 -10.29 -6.18 20.63
CA ILE A 110 -9.42 -6.80 21.65
C ILE A 110 -9.01 -8.22 21.24
N ASN A 111 -9.96 -9.03 20.77
CA ASN A 111 -9.71 -10.42 20.36
C ASN A 111 -8.74 -10.52 19.18
N ASN A 112 -8.68 -9.50 18.32
CA ASN A 112 -7.79 -9.47 17.16
C ASN A 112 -6.43 -8.81 17.43
N GLU A 113 -6.19 -8.29 18.63
CA GLU A 113 -4.96 -7.59 19.00
C GLU A 113 -3.71 -8.45 18.74
N ALA A 114 -3.66 -9.65 19.31
CA ALA A 114 -2.48 -10.51 19.21
C ALA A 114 -2.15 -10.87 17.76
N SER A 115 -3.16 -11.20 16.97
CA SER A 115 -3.00 -11.52 15.54
C SER A 115 -2.54 -10.31 14.73
N THR A 116 -3.13 -9.14 14.98
CA THR A 116 -2.81 -7.89 14.28
C THR A 116 -1.40 -7.42 14.65
N SER A 117 -1.05 -7.43 15.94
CA SER A 117 0.29 -7.07 16.43
C SER A 117 1.37 -8.00 15.87
N LYS A 118 1.08 -9.31 15.78
CA LYS A 118 1.99 -10.27 15.14
C LYS A 118 2.17 -9.95 13.66
N THR A 119 1.08 -9.72 12.93
CA THR A 119 1.13 -9.36 11.51
C THR A 119 1.96 -8.09 11.27
N ILE A 120 1.79 -7.05 12.10
CA ILE A 120 2.58 -5.81 12.02
C ILE A 120 4.07 -6.08 12.26
N THR A 121 4.39 -6.91 13.26
CA THR A 121 5.79 -7.29 13.57
C THR A 121 6.41 -8.06 12.42
N ASP A 122 5.68 -9.03 11.87
CA ASP A 122 6.13 -9.88 10.77
C ASP A 122 6.35 -9.06 9.48
N VAL A 123 5.45 -8.12 9.18
CA VAL A 123 5.59 -7.18 8.04
C VAL A 123 6.80 -6.28 8.23
N ARG A 124 6.97 -5.69 9.43
CA ARG A 124 8.13 -4.86 9.74
C ARG A 124 9.43 -5.65 9.58
N GLY A 125 9.47 -6.88 10.09
CA GLY A 125 10.61 -7.77 9.94
C GLY A 125 10.91 -8.08 8.47
N GLY A 126 9.88 -8.41 7.68
CA GLY A 126 10.03 -8.66 6.24
C GLY A 126 10.51 -7.44 5.46
N LEU A 127 10.03 -6.24 5.81
CA LEU A 127 10.48 -4.98 5.23
C LEU A 127 11.94 -4.70 5.63
N GLN A 128 12.34 -4.90 6.89
CA GLN A 128 13.73 -4.67 7.33
C GLN A 128 14.73 -5.62 6.67
N THR A 129 14.35 -6.89 6.44
CA THR A 129 15.25 -7.88 5.84
C THR A 129 15.19 -7.91 4.32
N GLY A 130 14.33 -7.11 3.67
CA GLY A 130 14.10 -7.15 2.22
C GLY A 130 13.57 -8.50 1.73
N ASP A 131 12.93 -9.29 2.62
CA ASP A 131 12.51 -10.65 2.30
C ASP A 131 11.13 -10.62 1.62
N VAL A 132 11.17 -10.63 0.28
CA VAL A 132 9.98 -10.56 -0.57
C VAL A 132 9.05 -11.75 -0.37
N ASN A 133 9.57 -12.92 0.03
CA ASN A 133 8.76 -14.11 0.29
C ASN A 133 7.97 -13.97 1.60
N LYS A 134 8.59 -13.40 2.65
CA LYS A 134 7.87 -13.01 3.87
C LYS A 134 6.83 -11.94 3.58
N LEU A 135 7.18 -10.88 2.85
CA LEU A 135 6.22 -9.83 2.49
C LEU A 135 5.01 -10.36 1.72
N LYS A 136 5.23 -11.26 0.76
CA LYS A 136 4.15 -11.90 -0.01
C LYS A 136 3.28 -12.83 0.84
N ALA A 137 3.87 -13.57 1.77
CA ALA A 137 3.13 -14.42 2.70
C ALA A 137 2.26 -13.59 3.68
N HIS A 138 2.78 -12.46 4.16
CA HIS A 138 2.08 -11.59 5.12
C HIS A 138 1.14 -10.57 4.47
N ALA A 139 1.27 -10.30 3.16
CA ALA A 139 0.33 -9.45 2.42
C ALA A 139 -1.12 -9.98 2.47
N GLY A 140 -1.30 -11.31 2.45
CA GLY A 140 -2.62 -11.93 2.63
C GLY A 140 -3.18 -11.74 4.05
N GLN A 141 -2.31 -11.76 5.06
CA GLN A 141 -2.68 -11.51 6.45
C GLN A 141 -3.05 -10.04 6.68
N LEU A 142 -2.27 -9.11 6.12
CA LEU A 142 -2.61 -7.68 6.10
C LEU A 142 -3.96 -7.44 5.42
N GLN A 143 -4.25 -8.10 4.30
CA GLN A 143 -5.56 -8.00 3.66
C GLN A 143 -6.69 -8.46 4.58
N ASN A 144 -6.48 -9.52 5.35
CA ASN A 144 -7.47 -10.00 6.33
C ASN A 144 -7.61 -9.06 7.53
N VAL A 145 -6.52 -8.46 8.01
CA VAL A 145 -6.55 -7.41 9.04
C VAL A 145 -7.34 -6.21 8.52
N THR A 146 -7.07 -5.75 7.30
CA THR A 146 -7.81 -4.66 6.65
C THR A 146 -9.29 -5.01 6.53
N LYS A 147 -9.66 -6.18 6.02
CA LYS A 147 -11.07 -6.63 5.95
C LYS A 147 -11.72 -6.67 7.33
N THR A 148 -10.99 -7.11 8.35
CA THR A 148 -11.48 -7.18 9.73
C THR A 148 -11.72 -5.78 10.28
N ILE A 149 -10.77 -4.85 10.13
CA ILE A 149 -10.90 -3.45 10.51
C ILE A 149 -12.05 -2.79 9.74
N THR A 150 -12.15 -2.98 8.42
CA THR A 150 -13.26 -2.46 7.60
C THR A 150 -14.61 -3.02 8.04
N SER A 151 -14.68 -4.28 8.46
CA SER A 151 -15.91 -4.89 8.98
C SER A 151 -16.30 -4.37 10.36
N ILE A 152 -15.38 -3.71 11.07
CA ILE A 152 -15.61 -3.08 12.37
C ILE A 152 -16.08 -1.63 12.20
N ILE A 153 -15.71 -0.97 11.09
CA ILE A 153 -16.20 0.37 10.76
C ILE A 153 -17.70 0.26 10.38
N PRO A 154 -18.61 0.96 11.10
CA PRO A 154 -20.02 0.96 10.75
C PRO A 154 -20.19 1.47 9.31
N LYS A 155 -21.00 0.77 8.50
CA LYS A 155 -21.41 1.31 7.21
C LYS A 155 -22.29 2.54 7.47
N ALA A 156 -21.86 3.68 6.95
CA ALA A 156 -22.66 4.90 6.91
C ALA A 156 -23.95 4.68 6.09
#